data_AF-A0A6B3I7F4-F1
#
_entry.id   AF-A0A6B3I7F4-F1
#
_cell.length_a   1.000
_cell.length_b   1.000
_cell.length_c   1.000
_cell.angle_alpha   90.00
_cell.angle_beta   90.00
_cell.angle_gamma   90.00
#
_symmetry.space_group_name_H-M   'P 1'
#
loop_
_entity.id
_entity.type
_entity.pdbx_description
1 polymer ?
#
loop_
_entity_poly.entity_id
_entity_poly.type
_entity_poly.pdbx_seq_one_letter_code
_entity_poly.pdbx_strand_id
1 'polypeptide(L)' 'MELPDYLIRLQRSADDEGRRLEHLDEDERDAQRRVYFNAAAEVDVAVRDFAASAGLDRHTVEKELRQRARQPHTE' A
#
# COMPACT_ATOMS: atom_id res chain seq x y z
N MET A 1 10.08 -5.33 13.51
CA MET A 1 9.82 -3.87 13.50
C MET A 1 8.34 -3.65 13.67
N GLU A 2 7.92 -2.75 14.56
CA GLU A 2 6.53 -2.36 14.67
C GLU A 2 6.21 -1.34 13.57
N LEU A 3 5.17 -1.61 12.77
CA LEU A 3 4.74 -0.72 11.70
C LEU A 3 3.49 -0.01 12.18
N PRO A 4 3.38 1.32 11.98
CA PRO A 4 2.17 2.04 12.29
C PRO A 4 0.94 1.48 11.55
N ASP A 5 -0.18 1.35 12.25
CA ASP A 5 -1.44 0.84 11.68
C ASP A 5 -1.94 1.65 10.48
N TYR A 6 -1.61 2.95 10.42
CA TYR A 6 -1.97 3.79 9.29
C TYR A 6 -1.28 3.35 7.99
N LEU A 7 -0.01 2.89 8.05
CA LEU A 7 0.70 2.36 6.88
C LEU A 7 0.04 1.08 6.39
N ILE A 8 -0.33 0.19 7.32
CA ILE A 8 -1.00 -1.08 7.01
C ILE A 8 -2.35 -0.82 6.35
N ARG A 9 -3.14 0.13 6.87
CA ARG A 9 -4.42 0.54 6.26
C ARG A 9 -4.23 1.13 4.87
N LEU A 10 -3.23 2.00 4.68
CA LEU A 10 -2.95 2.62 3.38
C LEU A 10 -2.54 1.58 2.33
N GLN A 11 -1.67 0.63 2.70
CA GLN A 11 -1.29 -0.48 1.82
C GLN A 11 -2.49 -1.36 1.47
N ARG A 12 -3.34 -1.72 2.45
CA ARG A 12 -4.55 -2.50 2.19
C ARG A 12 -5.50 -1.80 1.23
N SER A 13 -5.70 -0.49 1.40
CA SER A 13 -6.51 0.33 0.48
C SER A 13 -5.93 0.31 -0.94
N ALA A 14 -4.62 0.51 -1.10
CA ALA A 14 -3.97 0.45 -2.41
C ALA A 14 -4.08 -0.96 -3.04
N ASP A 15 -3.92 -2.01 -2.25
CA ASP A 15 -4.08 -3.40 -2.71
C ASP A 15 -5.52 -3.68 -3.17
N ASP A 16 -6.53 -3.15 -2.47
CA ASP A 16 -7.94 -3.28 -2.86
C ASP A 16 -8.25 -2.54 -4.17
N GLU A 17 -7.73 -1.32 -4.35
CA GLU A 17 -7.86 -0.60 -5.63
C GLU A 17 -7.17 -1.36 -6.78
N GLY A 18 -6.05 -2.02 -6.49
CA GLY A 18 -5.35 -2.90 -7.42
C GLY A 18 -6.17 -4.14 -7.79
N ARG A 19 -6.79 -4.82 -6.82
CA ARG A 19 -7.68 -5.97 -7.07
C ARG A 19 -8.88 -5.60 -7.91
N ARG A 20 -9.45 -4.39 -7.72
CA ARG A 20 -10.57 -3.92 -8.55
C ARG A 20 -10.21 -3.84 -10.03
N LEU A 21 -8.95 -3.58 -10.39
CA LEU A 21 -8.51 -3.54 -11.79
C LEU A 21 -8.66 -4.88 -12.51
N GLU A 22 -8.57 -6.00 -11.79
CA GLU A 22 -8.66 -7.35 -12.36
C GLU A 22 -10.05 -7.65 -12.91
N HIS A 23 -11.07 -6.91 -12.46
CA HIS A 23 -12.48 -7.16 -12.75
C HIS A 23 -13.14 -6.12 -13.66
N LEU A 24 -12.39 -5.13 -14.17
CA LEU A 24 -12.92 -4.04 -14.99
C LEU A 24 -12.62 -4.21 -16.48
N ASP A 25 -13.56 -3.75 -17.30
CA ASP A 25 -13.44 -3.59 -18.75
C ASP A 25 -12.48 -2.42 -19.10
N GLU A 26 -11.99 -2.36 -20.34
CA GLU A 26 -10.88 -1.45 -20.74
C GLU A 26 -11.12 0.03 -20.41
N ASP A 27 -12.32 0.56 -20.64
CA ASP A 27 -12.63 1.97 -20.39
C ASP A 27 -12.69 2.32 -18.90
N GLU A 28 -13.21 1.42 -18.06
CA GLU A 28 -13.28 1.59 -16.61
C GLU A 28 -11.92 1.36 -15.95
N ARG A 29 -11.08 0.52 -16.58
CA ARG A 29 -9.73 0.20 -16.11
C ARG A 29 -8.83 1.43 -16.10
N ASP A 30 -8.93 2.34 -17.06
CA ASP A 30 -8.06 3.53 -17.11
C ASP A 30 -8.35 4.52 -15.97
N ALA A 31 -9.63 4.74 -15.64
CA ALA A 31 -10.02 5.56 -14.50
C ALA A 31 -9.55 4.91 -13.19
N GLN A 32 -9.79 3.62 -13.03
CA GLN A 32 -9.37 2.86 -11.86
C GLN A 32 -7.84 2.77 -11.73
N ARG A 33 -7.10 2.72 -12.83
CA ARG A 33 -5.62 2.72 -12.82
C ARG A 33 -5.08 3.99 -12.19
N ARG A 34 -5.68 5.14 -12.50
CA ARG A 34 -5.28 6.43 -11.88
C ARG A 34 -5.51 6.41 -10.38
N VAL A 35 -6.65 5.87 -9.93
CA VAL A 35 -6.94 5.70 -8.49
C VAL A 35 -5.90 4.81 -7.82
N TYR A 36 -5.61 3.65 -8.41
CA TYR A 36 -4.58 2.74 -7.91
C TYR A 36 -3.19 3.39 -7.85
N PHE A 37 -2.77 4.08 -8.92
CA PHE A 37 -1.45 4.73 -8.94
C PHE A 37 -1.32 5.85 -7.90
N ASN A 38 -2.38 6.62 -7.66
CA ASN A 38 -2.39 7.65 -6.63
C ASN A 38 -2.27 7.01 -5.23
N ALA A 39 -3.06 5.96 -4.96
CA ALA A 39 -2.98 5.23 -3.70
C ALA A 39 -1.59 4.60 -3.48
N ALA A 40 -0.98 4.04 -4.52
CA ALA A 40 0.37 3.48 -4.46
C ALA A 40 1.44 4.56 -4.21
N ALA A 41 1.29 5.75 -4.79
CA ALA A 41 2.18 6.88 -4.55
C ALA A 41 2.09 7.38 -3.10
N GLU A 42 0.88 7.45 -2.54
CA GLU A 42 0.68 7.79 -1.12
C GLU A 42 1.36 6.79 -0.20
N VAL A 43 1.26 5.48 -0.49
CA VAL A 43 1.99 4.43 0.24
C VAL A 43 3.50 4.67 0.18
N ASP A 44 4.07 4.92 -1.00
CA ASP A 44 5.52 5.13 -1.16
C ASP A 44 6.01 6.36 -0.38
N VAL A 45 5.27 7.48 -0.42
CA VAL A 45 5.59 8.67 0.40
C VAL A 45 5.56 8.33 1.89
N ALA A 46 4.49 7.69 2.36
CA ALA A 46 4.35 7.37 3.78
C ALA A 46 5.43 6.39 4.28
N VAL A 47 5.81 5.42 3.44
CA VAL A 47 6.90 4.47 3.74
C VAL A 47 8.25 5.17 3.78
N ARG A 48 8.52 6.09 2.85
CA ARG A 48 9.74 6.90 2.84
C ARG A 48 9.85 7.76 4.10
N ASP A 49 8.78 8.45 4.46
CA ASP A 49 8.74 9.32 5.64
C ASP A 49 8.95 8.51 6.92
N PHE A 50 8.26 7.37 7.05
CA PHE A 50 8.45 6.48 8.18
C PHE A 50 9.89 5.94 8.24
N ALA A 51 10.41 5.42 7.13
CA ALA A 51 11.76 4.88 7.07
C ALA A 51 12.81 5.92 7.45
N ALA A 52 12.69 7.14 6.92
CA ALA A 52 13.56 8.26 7.27
C ALA A 52 13.46 8.62 8.75
N SER A 53 12.24 8.75 9.29
CA SER A 53 12.02 9.14 10.70
C SER A 53 12.54 8.09 11.70
N ALA A 54 12.49 6.82 11.32
CA ALA A 54 12.91 5.70 12.16
C ALA A 54 14.36 5.26 11.92
N GLY A 55 15.08 5.87 10.97
CA GLY A 55 16.44 5.49 10.61
C GLY A 55 16.54 4.10 9.98
N LEU A 56 15.51 3.69 9.25
CA LEU A 56 15.36 2.36 8.67
C LEU A 56 15.57 2.38 7.15
N ASP A 57 15.94 1.22 6.61
CA ASP A 57 15.96 1.02 5.17
C ASP A 57 14.53 0.92 4.61
N ARG A 58 14.23 1.74 3.60
CA ARG A 58 12.92 1.80 2.93
C ARG A 58 12.48 0.43 2.42
N HIS A 59 13.38 -0.33 1.80
CA HIS A 59 13.05 -1.62 1.22
C HIS A 59 12.63 -2.64 2.31
N THR A 60 13.29 -2.59 3.47
CA THR A 60 12.91 -3.38 4.64
C THR A 60 11.51 -3.02 5.15
N VAL A 61 11.19 -1.73 5.25
CA VAL A 61 9.86 -1.24 5.63
C VAL A 61 8.80 -1.71 4.64
N GLU A 62 9.01 -1.53 3.33
CA GLU A 62 8.08 -1.98 2.29
C GLU A 62 7.81 -3.48 2.35
N LYS A 63 8.86 -4.29 2.56
CA LYS A 63 8.74 -5.75 2.62
C LYS A 63 7.88 -6.18 3.81
N GLU A 64 8.14 -5.64 4.99
CA GLU A 64 7.36 -5.93 6.20
C GLU A 64 5.90 -5.44 6.04
N LEU A 65 5.71 -4.26 5.43
CA LEU A 65 4.41 -3.68 5.20
C LEU A 65 3.54 -4.58 4.32
N ARG A 66 4.08 -5.06 3.20
CA ARG A 66 3.37 -5.99 2.31
C ARG A 66 3.05 -7.31 3.00
N GLN A 67 3.92 -7.82 3.89
CA GLN A 67 3.63 -9.02 4.65
C GLN A 67 2.46 -8.81 5.61
N ARG A 68 2.47 -7.71 6.39
CA ARG A 68 1.40 -7.38 7.34
C ARG A 68 0.06 -7.08 6.66
N ALA A 69 0.08 -6.34 5.56
CA ALA A 69 -1.13 -6.01 4.81
C ALA A 69 -1.86 -7.26 4.29
N ARG A 70 -1.10 -8.30 3.90
CA ARG A 70 -1.61 -9.58 3.39
C ARG A 70 -2.08 -10.55 4.47
N GLN A 71 -1.65 -10.38 5.71
CA GLN A 71 -2.16 -11.22 6.79
C GLN A 71 -3.61 -10.83 7.09
N PRO A 72 -4.51 -11.81 7.28
CA PRO A 72 -5.82 -11.52 7.85
C PRO A 72 -5.61 -10.83 9.20
N HIS A 73 -6.43 -9.82 9.51
CA HIS A 73 -6.40 -9.21 10.83
C HIS A 73 -6.87 -10.29 11.82
N THR A 74 -5.92 -10.97 12.45
CA THR A 74 -6.24 -11.83 13.59
C THR A 74 -6.40 -10.89 14.76
N GLU A 75 -7.65 -10.54 15.08
CA GLU A 75 -8.02 -9.88 16.35
C GLU A 75 -7.75 -10.79 17.54
#